data_AF-A0A961L6B6-F1
#
_entry.id   AF-A0A961L6B6-F1
#
_cell.length_a   1.000
_cell.length_b   1.000
_cell.length_c   1.000
_cell.angle_alpha   90.00
_cell.angle_beta   90.00
_cell.angle_gamma   90.00
#
_symmetry.space_group_name_H-M   'P 1'
#
loop_
_entity.id
_entity.type
_entity.pdbx_description
1 polymer ?
#
loop_
_entity_poly.entity_id
_entity_poly.type
_entity_poly.pdbx_seq_one_letter_code
_entity_poly.pdbx_strand_id
1 'polypeptide(L)'
;GGPADDHEGTCEADAIMRVRQGMRAMLRLGSAWYDVKAQITAVTEKGLDPRNFILCTDDCHSGTLVNDGHMDRVVRHAIDCGLDPLIALQMATINTATHFGLEREIGSITPGRRADCILTSDLATLPIETVIARGEVVAENGACLAEEPDFTWPASARETVRMGRKLVAADFDIPAPAGATRVRARVIGVVENQAPTRALEAELAVVDGLVAADVAKDVAQIALVERHRRTGSVVNGFVSGFGYDAPCAVASTVAHDSHHMIVVGTSKSDMALAANRLGEVGGGVTVWKDGAEIALVRLPIAGLMSDAPAEEVAAAAEGMVAAMAACGCRLNNAYMQHSLLALVVIPALRISDLGLIDVTRFAPTELLLPA
;
A
#
# COMPACT_ATOMS: atom_id res chain seq x y z
N GLY A 1 1.57 29.88 -4.05
CA GLY A 1 0.33 29.12 -3.84
C GLY A 1 0.25 28.08 -4.93
N GLY A 2 0.09 26.82 -4.56
CA GLY A 2 0.25 25.65 -5.41
C GLY A 2 0.96 24.53 -4.63
N PRO A 3 1.01 23.29 -5.15
CA PRO A 3 1.83 22.23 -4.56
C PRO A 3 3.28 22.69 -4.39
N ALA A 4 3.88 22.38 -3.24
CA ALA A 4 5.22 22.87 -2.85
C ALA A 4 6.23 21.74 -2.61
N ASP A 5 5.79 20.49 -2.63
CA ASP A 5 6.57 19.29 -2.46
C ASP A 5 5.96 18.14 -3.26
N ASP A 6 6.73 17.09 -3.45
CA ASP A 6 6.29 15.85 -4.08
C ASP A 6 7.25 14.69 -3.74
N HIS A 7 6.69 13.52 -3.45
CA HIS A 7 7.42 12.27 -3.19
C HIS A 7 7.31 11.23 -4.30
N GLU A 8 6.56 11.49 -5.37
CA GLU A 8 6.33 10.59 -6.50
C GLU A 8 7.46 10.61 -7.55
N GLY A 9 8.66 11.08 -7.19
CA GLY A 9 9.84 11.01 -8.06
C GLY A 9 10.42 9.61 -8.07
N THR A 10 10.84 9.11 -9.23
CA THR A 10 11.40 7.74 -9.38
C THR A 10 12.78 7.71 -10.03
N CYS A 11 13.25 8.84 -10.57
CA CYS A 11 14.54 8.94 -11.25
C CYS A 11 15.28 10.26 -10.94
N GLU A 12 16.57 10.36 -11.27
CA GLU A 12 17.35 11.59 -11.04
C GLU A 12 16.68 12.85 -11.65
N ALA A 13 16.18 12.72 -12.89
CA ALA A 13 15.60 13.85 -13.62
C ALA A 13 14.36 14.42 -12.90
N ASP A 14 13.58 13.55 -12.25
CA ASP A 14 12.41 13.89 -11.46
C ASP A 14 12.76 14.82 -10.29
N ALA A 15 13.80 14.48 -9.53
CA ALA A 15 14.25 15.26 -8.38
C ALA A 15 14.85 16.61 -8.83
N ILE A 16 15.68 16.59 -9.88
CA ILE A 16 16.29 17.80 -10.45
C ILE A 16 15.21 18.77 -10.94
N MET A 17 14.21 18.27 -11.66
CA MET A 17 13.12 19.09 -12.19
C MET A 17 12.35 19.78 -11.06
N ARG A 18 11.96 19.05 -10.02
CA ARG A 18 11.19 19.58 -8.87
C ARG A 18 11.96 20.68 -8.15
N VAL A 19 13.22 20.41 -7.79
CA VAL A 19 14.06 21.37 -7.07
C VAL A 19 14.32 22.63 -7.88
N ARG A 20 14.52 22.51 -9.20
CA ARG A 20 14.68 23.67 -10.10
C ARG A 20 13.41 24.53 -10.22
N GLN A 21 12.24 23.94 -10.00
CA GLN A 21 10.96 24.67 -9.96
C GLN A 21 10.66 25.24 -8.55
N GLY A 22 11.56 25.05 -7.58
CA GLY A 22 11.40 25.55 -6.22
C GLY A 22 10.53 24.66 -5.33
N MET A 23 10.21 23.43 -5.76
CA MET A 23 9.55 22.43 -4.91
C MET A 23 10.57 21.69 -4.04
N ARG A 24 10.13 21.13 -2.91
CA ARG A 24 10.92 20.11 -2.21
C ARG A 24 10.79 18.76 -2.90
N ALA A 25 11.91 18.09 -3.13
CA ALA A 25 11.92 16.69 -3.52
C ALA A 25 11.93 15.83 -2.24
N MET A 26 10.85 15.10 -2.00
CA MET A 26 10.74 14.16 -0.88
C MET A 26 11.14 12.76 -1.36
N LEU A 27 12.34 12.31 -1.03
CA LEU A 27 12.87 11.03 -1.49
C LEU A 27 12.37 9.90 -0.58
N ARG A 28 11.51 9.04 -1.13
CA ARG A 28 10.86 7.97 -0.35
C ARG A 28 11.61 6.65 -0.37
N LEU A 29 11.60 5.98 0.78
CA LEU A 29 12.00 4.58 0.93
C LEU A 29 10.97 3.82 1.80
N GLY A 30 9.91 3.35 1.16
CA GLY A 30 8.83 2.59 1.77
C GLY A 30 9.04 1.08 1.69
N SER A 31 7.98 0.30 1.94
CA SER A 31 8.06 -1.17 1.80
C SER A 31 8.16 -1.63 0.34
N ALA A 32 7.49 -0.90 -0.58
CA ALA A 32 7.47 -1.21 -2.00
C ALA A 32 8.21 -0.19 -2.88
N TRP A 33 8.62 0.95 -2.29
CA TRP A 33 9.17 2.11 -3.00
C TRP A 33 10.63 2.30 -2.62
N TYR A 34 11.54 2.27 -3.60
CA TYR A 34 13.00 2.30 -3.38
C TYR A 34 13.65 3.50 -4.08
N ASP A 35 12.97 4.64 -4.05
CA ASP A 35 13.24 5.76 -4.95
C ASP A 35 14.42 6.65 -4.52
N VAL A 36 14.87 6.56 -3.27
CA VAL A 36 16.04 7.30 -2.75
C VAL A 36 17.26 7.08 -3.64
N LYS A 37 17.58 5.82 -3.97
CA LYS A 37 18.82 5.45 -4.67
C LYS A 37 18.98 6.15 -6.00
N ALA A 38 17.90 6.22 -6.80
CA ALA A 38 17.96 6.82 -8.13
C ALA A 38 17.97 8.36 -8.10
N GLN A 39 17.37 8.96 -7.07
CA GLN A 39 17.19 10.40 -6.98
C GLN A 39 18.33 11.12 -6.27
N ILE A 40 19.03 10.44 -5.36
CA ILE A 40 20.07 11.07 -4.52
C ILE A 40 21.30 11.54 -5.32
N THR A 41 21.49 11.00 -6.53
CA THR A 41 22.54 11.42 -7.48
C THR A 41 22.40 12.89 -7.89
N ALA A 42 21.21 13.48 -7.79
CA ALA A 42 21.01 14.91 -7.95
C ALA A 42 21.89 15.74 -6.98
N VAL A 43 22.06 15.25 -5.75
CA VAL A 43 22.93 15.87 -4.75
C VAL A 43 24.37 15.36 -4.89
N THR A 44 24.57 14.04 -4.89
CA THR A 44 25.91 13.44 -4.79
C THR A 44 26.75 13.56 -6.06
N GLU A 45 26.13 13.57 -7.24
CA GLU A 45 26.84 13.63 -8.53
C GLU A 45 26.63 14.95 -9.28
N LYS A 46 25.40 15.50 -9.26
CA LYS A 46 25.09 16.74 -9.98
C LYS A 46 25.33 18.01 -9.16
N GLY A 47 25.62 17.87 -7.86
CA GLY A 47 25.97 18.98 -6.99
C GLY A 47 24.83 19.97 -6.74
N LEU A 48 23.57 19.51 -6.79
CA LEU A 48 22.44 20.36 -6.37
C LEU A 48 22.52 20.62 -4.86
N ASP A 49 22.04 21.79 -4.47
CA ASP A 49 21.94 22.19 -3.07
C ASP A 49 20.95 21.28 -2.31
N PRO A 50 21.39 20.57 -1.25
CA PRO A 50 20.56 19.60 -0.55
C PRO A 50 19.42 20.22 0.25
N ARG A 51 19.40 21.55 0.47
CA ARG A 51 18.37 22.20 1.30
C ARG A 51 16.94 21.93 0.83
N ASN A 52 16.74 21.69 -0.47
CA ASN A 52 15.44 21.40 -1.08
C ASN A 52 15.10 19.91 -1.17
N PHE A 53 15.88 19.04 -0.52
CA PHE A 53 15.62 17.61 -0.47
C PHE A 53 15.24 17.20 0.95
N ILE A 54 14.25 16.32 1.04
CA ILE A 54 13.73 15.74 2.28
C ILE A 54 13.73 14.23 2.12
N LEU A 55 14.02 13.49 3.19
CA LEU A 55 13.83 12.04 3.23
C LEU A 55 12.45 11.72 3.81
N CYS A 56 11.76 10.73 3.26
CA CYS A 56 10.51 10.21 3.82
C CYS A 56 10.41 8.70 3.61
N THR A 57 9.43 8.06 4.25
CA THR A 57 9.12 6.64 4.02
C THR A 57 8.00 6.44 3.02
N ASP A 58 7.04 7.38 2.98
CA ASP A 58 5.71 7.11 2.42
C ASP A 58 5.10 5.89 3.14
N ASP A 59 4.51 4.94 2.42
CA ASP A 59 3.92 3.73 3.00
C ASP A 59 4.95 2.69 3.47
N CYS A 60 4.91 2.33 4.76
CA CYS A 60 5.59 1.17 5.34
C CYS A 60 4.59 0.24 6.02
N HIS A 61 4.60 -1.06 5.68
CA HIS A 61 3.83 -2.06 6.40
C HIS A 61 4.55 -2.51 7.68
N SER A 62 3.81 -3.15 8.60
CA SER A 62 4.29 -3.62 9.91
C SER A 62 5.60 -4.40 9.84
N GLY A 63 5.73 -5.35 8.90
CA GLY A 63 6.96 -6.11 8.70
C GLY A 63 8.21 -5.24 8.46
N THR A 64 8.13 -4.20 7.63
CA THR A 64 9.25 -3.28 7.41
C THR A 64 9.56 -2.48 8.67
N LEU A 65 8.54 -1.97 9.35
CA LEU A 65 8.73 -1.18 10.57
C LEU A 65 9.44 -1.98 11.67
N VAL A 66 9.04 -3.23 11.87
CA VAL A 66 9.59 -4.10 12.92
C VAL A 66 10.98 -4.62 12.57
N ASN A 67 11.16 -5.10 11.32
CA ASN A 67 12.38 -5.83 10.96
C ASN A 67 13.49 -4.93 10.42
N ASP A 68 13.15 -3.81 9.78
CA ASP A 68 14.13 -2.98 9.06
C ASP A 68 14.28 -1.57 9.64
N GLY A 69 13.22 -1.03 10.23
CA GLY A 69 13.14 0.34 10.77
C GLY A 69 12.21 1.27 9.99
N HIS A 70 12.25 2.56 10.32
CA HIS A 70 11.41 3.60 9.73
C HIS A 70 12.28 4.70 9.10
N MET A 71 12.25 5.93 9.62
CA MET A 71 13.09 7.03 9.12
C MET A 71 14.59 6.78 9.29
N ASP A 72 15.00 6.06 10.34
CA ASP A 72 16.39 5.66 10.56
C ASP A 72 16.91 4.77 9.41
N ARG A 73 16.06 3.89 8.88
CA ARG A 73 16.36 3.06 7.71
C ARG A 73 16.57 3.92 6.47
N VAL A 74 15.73 4.93 6.25
CA VAL A 74 15.84 5.84 5.10
C VAL A 74 17.15 6.63 5.13
N VAL A 75 17.53 7.12 6.31
CA VAL A 75 18.80 7.84 6.51
C VAL A 75 19.99 6.92 6.24
N ARG A 76 20.04 5.74 6.86
CA ARG A 76 21.11 4.75 6.62
C ARG A 76 21.22 4.37 5.15
N HIS A 77 20.09 4.12 4.49
CA HIS A 77 20.07 3.79 3.07
C HIS A 77 20.57 4.93 2.17
N ALA A 78 20.23 6.19 2.49
CA ALA A 78 20.74 7.34 1.74
C ALA A 78 22.27 7.45 1.87
N ILE A 79 22.81 7.18 3.07
CA ILE A 79 24.25 7.15 3.33
C ILE A 79 24.93 6.00 2.57
N ASP A 80 24.35 4.80 2.59
CA ASP A 80 24.82 3.65 1.82
C ASP A 80 24.83 3.93 0.30
N CYS A 81 23.95 4.80 -0.18
CA CYS A 81 23.92 5.28 -1.56
C CYS A 81 24.95 6.39 -1.85
N GLY A 82 25.82 6.73 -0.90
CA GLY A 82 26.92 7.69 -1.06
C GLY A 82 26.63 9.12 -0.62
N LEU A 83 25.50 9.37 0.06
CA LEU A 83 25.23 10.68 0.63
C LEU A 83 26.08 10.91 1.90
N ASP A 84 26.62 12.12 2.05
CA ASP A 84 27.32 12.51 3.28
C ASP A 84 26.37 12.37 4.51
N PRO A 85 26.81 11.75 5.62
CA PRO A 85 25.96 11.54 6.80
C PRO A 85 25.35 12.81 7.39
N LEU A 86 26.06 13.94 7.37
CA LEU A 86 25.51 15.21 7.86
C LEU A 86 24.45 15.76 6.91
N ILE A 87 24.62 15.57 5.61
CA ILE A 87 23.59 15.93 4.62
C ILE A 87 22.36 15.03 4.76
N ALA A 88 22.53 13.72 4.97
CA ALA A 88 21.41 12.80 5.22
C ALA A 88 20.59 13.22 6.46
N LEU A 89 21.28 13.53 7.56
CA LEU A 89 20.66 14.06 8.77
C LEU A 89 19.99 15.41 8.52
N GLN A 90 20.62 16.30 7.75
CA GLN A 90 20.02 17.59 7.36
C GLN A 90 18.69 17.38 6.61
N MET A 91 18.66 16.45 5.66
CA MET A 91 17.47 16.10 4.88
C MET A 91 16.36 15.46 5.71
N ALA A 92 16.70 14.77 6.81
CA ALA A 92 15.71 14.17 7.72
C ALA A 92 15.28 15.10 8.88
N THR A 93 16.00 16.20 9.14
CA THR A 93 15.77 17.09 10.30
C THR A 93 15.45 18.52 9.88
N ILE A 94 16.46 19.38 9.71
CA ILE A 94 16.26 20.82 9.52
C ILE A 94 15.60 21.15 8.18
N ASN A 95 15.83 20.38 7.12
CA ASN A 95 15.16 20.61 5.83
C ASN A 95 13.65 20.36 5.97
N THR A 96 13.28 19.27 6.63
CA THR A 96 11.90 18.92 6.98
C THR A 96 11.27 19.98 7.86
N ALA A 97 11.94 20.39 8.94
CA ALA A 97 11.45 21.42 9.84
C ALA A 97 11.24 22.75 9.13
N THR A 98 12.19 23.18 8.28
CA THR A 98 12.07 24.43 7.50
C THR A 98 10.95 24.36 6.47
N HIS A 99 10.73 23.21 5.84
CA HIS A 99 9.63 23.02 4.89
C HIS A 99 8.26 23.18 5.54
N PHE A 100 8.08 22.61 6.73
CA PHE A 100 6.82 22.71 7.47
C PHE A 100 6.72 23.96 8.37
N GLY A 101 7.70 24.88 8.31
CA GLY A 101 7.70 26.11 9.11
C GLY A 101 7.91 25.91 10.62
N LEU A 102 8.53 24.79 11.00
CA LEU A 102 8.79 24.36 12.37
C LEU A 102 10.25 24.54 12.80
N GLU A 103 11.08 25.19 11.98
CA GLU A 103 12.51 25.38 12.27
C GLU A 103 12.76 26.24 13.52
N ARG A 104 11.77 26.96 14.03
CA ARG A 104 11.90 27.65 15.32
C ARG A 104 11.69 26.74 16.52
N GLU A 105 11.15 25.54 16.31
CA GLU A 105 10.76 24.60 17.35
C GLU A 105 11.62 23.33 17.35
N ILE A 106 11.92 22.76 16.17
CA ILE A 106 12.55 21.45 16.01
C ILE A 106 13.58 21.44 14.85
N GLY A 107 14.20 20.28 14.63
CA GLY A 107 15.08 20.02 13.48
C GLY A 107 16.53 20.49 13.65
N SER A 108 16.91 21.07 14.79
CA SER A 108 18.32 21.29 15.12
C SER A 108 18.56 21.35 16.64
N ILE A 109 19.81 21.09 17.03
CA ILE A 109 20.28 21.23 18.41
C ILE A 109 20.75 22.67 18.59
N THR A 110 19.89 23.55 19.11
CA THR A 110 20.18 24.99 19.26
C THR A 110 19.38 25.58 20.43
N PRO A 111 19.93 26.53 21.22
CA PRO A 111 19.20 27.12 22.34
C PRO A 111 17.83 27.67 21.95
N GLY A 112 16.81 27.35 22.75
CA GLY A 112 15.42 27.80 22.55
C GLY A 112 14.53 26.87 21.71
N ARG A 113 15.07 25.77 21.16
CA ARG A 113 14.30 24.70 20.49
C ARG A 113 13.98 23.54 21.44
N ARG A 114 13.07 22.66 21.04
CA ARG A 114 12.74 21.43 21.78
C ARG A 114 13.97 20.52 21.83
N ALA A 115 14.19 19.88 22.97
CA ALA A 115 15.22 18.86 23.13
C ALA A 115 14.73 17.52 22.59
N ASP A 116 14.57 17.47 21.26
CA ASP A 116 14.25 16.27 20.50
C ASP A 116 15.56 15.79 19.83
N CYS A 117 16.21 14.79 20.41
CA CYS A 117 17.56 14.37 20.05
C CYS A 117 17.69 12.85 20.03
N ILE A 118 18.61 12.36 19.20
CA ILE A 118 19.13 11.00 19.28
C ILE A 118 20.59 11.05 19.74
N LEU A 119 20.99 10.12 20.60
CA LEU A 119 22.39 9.83 20.87
C LEU A 119 22.78 8.61 20.05
N THR A 120 23.84 8.78 19.27
CA THR A 120 24.39 7.79 18.36
C THR A 120 25.91 7.81 18.46
N SER A 121 26.55 6.65 18.49
CA SER A 121 28.02 6.52 18.52
C SER A 121 28.67 6.69 17.15
N ASP A 122 27.90 6.60 16.06
CA ASP A 122 28.40 6.68 14.69
C ASP A 122 27.32 7.24 13.74
N LEU A 123 27.63 8.31 13.00
CA LEU A 123 26.64 8.98 12.13
C LEU A 123 26.37 8.22 10.81
N ALA A 124 27.25 7.31 10.40
CA ALA A 124 27.12 6.60 9.12
C ALA A 124 26.21 5.36 9.28
N THR A 125 26.53 4.52 10.27
CA THR A 125 25.78 3.33 10.63
C THR A 125 24.56 3.62 11.50
N LEU A 126 24.53 4.80 12.14
CA LEU A 126 23.42 5.37 12.91
C LEU A 126 22.75 4.41 13.91
N PRO A 127 23.50 3.72 14.80
CA PRO A 127 22.88 3.02 15.93
C PRO A 127 22.16 4.02 16.83
N ILE A 128 20.90 3.76 17.18
CA ILE A 128 20.10 4.62 18.05
C ILE A 128 20.23 4.12 19.50
N GLU A 129 21.15 4.68 20.28
CA GLU A 129 21.35 4.24 21.67
C GLU A 129 20.41 4.93 22.64
N THR A 130 20.08 6.21 22.41
CA THR A 130 19.15 6.96 23.26
C THR A 130 18.27 7.87 22.42
N VAL A 131 16.97 7.89 22.70
CA VAL A 131 16.03 8.86 22.13
C VAL A 131 15.55 9.78 23.25
N ILE A 132 15.72 11.08 23.04
CA ILE A 132 15.23 12.14 23.92
C ILE A 132 14.12 12.87 23.19
N ALA A 133 12.93 12.96 23.78
CA ALA A 133 11.83 13.74 23.26
C ALA A 133 11.43 14.78 24.31
N ARG A 134 11.40 16.05 23.92
CA ARG A 134 11.08 17.20 24.78
C ARG A 134 11.90 17.27 26.07
N GLY A 135 13.14 16.77 26.02
CA GLY A 135 14.07 16.76 27.16
C GLY A 135 13.97 15.54 28.06
N GLU A 136 13.11 14.57 27.76
CA GLU A 136 12.96 13.33 28.51
C GLU A 136 13.48 12.15 27.70
N VAL A 137 14.18 11.21 28.36
CA VAL A 137 14.62 9.97 27.70
C VAL A 137 13.41 9.06 27.51
N VAL A 138 13.03 8.82 26.26
CA VAL A 138 11.84 8.04 25.88
C VAL A 138 12.17 6.68 25.28
N ALA A 139 13.43 6.44 24.92
CA ALA A 139 13.91 5.11 24.56
C ALA A 139 15.41 4.98 24.84
N GLU A 140 15.84 3.78 25.21
CA GLU A 140 17.26 3.46 25.46
C GLU A 140 17.56 2.03 24.99
N ASN A 141 18.68 1.86 24.28
CA ASN A 141 19.15 0.56 23.76
C ASN A 141 18.07 -0.26 23.02
N GLY A 142 17.26 0.41 22.19
CA GLY A 142 16.19 -0.21 21.41
C GLY A 142 14.89 -0.47 22.18
N ALA A 143 14.84 -0.20 23.49
CA ALA A 143 13.62 -0.33 24.29
C ALA A 143 12.90 1.02 24.42
N CYS A 144 11.60 1.05 24.12
CA CYS A 144 10.75 2.20 24.41
C CYS A 144 10.52 2.30 25.93
N LEU A 145 10.78 3.48 26.49
CA LEU A 145 10.58 3.81 27.91
C LEU A 145 9.34 4.70 28.13
N ALA A 146 8.75 5.22 27.05
CA ALA A 146 7.52 5.99 27.12
C ALA A 146 6.36 5.10 27.59
N GLU A 147 5.46 5.69 28.38
CA GLU A 147 4.24 5.02 28.81
C GLU A 147 3.36 4.70 27.58
N GLU A 148 2.86 3.47 27.52
CA GLU A 148 1.90 3.10 26.49
C GLU A 148 0.61 3.90 26.70
N PRO A 149 0.10 4.59 25.67
CA PRO A 149 -1.10 5.38 25.82
C PRO A 149 -2.30 4.49 26.14
N ASP A 150 -2.94 4.71 27.30
CA ASP A 150 -4.22 4.09 27.63
C ASP A 150 -5.33 4.72 26.76
N PHE A 151 -5.50 4.16 25.56
CA PHE A 151 -6.48 4.64 24.60
C PHE A 151 -7.44 3.52 24.20
N THR A 152 -8.70 3.67 24.60
CA THR A 152 -9.77 2.79 24.15
C THR A 152 -10.40 3.33 22.86
N TRP A 153 -10.23 2.59 21.77
CA TRP A 153 -10.86 2.92 20.48
C TRP A 153 -12.39 2.91 20.57
N PRO A 154 -13.08 3.97 20.10
CA PRO A 154 -14.54 4.03 20.12
C PRO A 154 -15.15 2.99 19.16
N ALA A 155 -16.39 2.57 19.43
CA ALA A 155 -17.12 1.64 18.55
C ALA A 155 -17.23 2.16 17.11
N SER A 156 -17.34 3.47 16.90
CA SER A 156 -17.35 4.09 15.57
C SER A 156 -16.08 3.83 14.76
N ALA A 157 -14.94 3.62 15.41
CA ALA A 157 -13.69 3.24 14.77
C ALA A 157 -13.61 1.72 14.50
N ARG A 158 -14.34 0.89 15.23
CA ARG A 158 -14.32 -0.58 15.07
C ARG A 158 -15.41 -1.12 14.13
N GLU A 159 -16.56 -0.47 14.11
CA GLU A 159 -17.75 -0.91 13.36
C GLU A 159 -17.82 -0.27 11.96
N THR A 160 -16.70 -0.30 11.22
CA THR A 160 -16.60 0.34 9.89
C THR A 160 -16.76 -0.63 8.73
N VAL A 161 -16.57 -1.94 8.92
CA VAL A 161 -16.88 -2.95 7.90
C VAL A 161 -18.35 -3.33 8.01
N ARG A 162 -19.18 -2.63 7.25
CA ARG A 162 -20.63 -2.71 7.28
C ARG A 162 -21.15 -3.35 5.99
N MET A 163 -21.09 -4.67 5.95
CA MET A 163 -21.63 -5.46 4.85
C MET A 163 -23.17 -5.36 4.83
N GLY A 164 -23.76 -5.14 3.64
CA GLY A 164 -25.22 -5.07 3.50
C GLY A 164 -25.93 -6.42 3.67
N ARG A 165 -25.23 -7.52 3.38
CA ARG A 165 -25.70 -8.90 3.51
C ARG A 165 -24.52 -9.86 3.49
N LYS A 166 -24.78 -11.12 3.84
CA LYS A 166 -23.84 -12.22 3.60
C LYS A 166 -23.71 -12.46 2.09
N LEU A 167 -22.48 -12.58 1.61
CA LEU A 167 -22.19 -12.87 0.21
C LEU A 167 -22.11 -14.38 -0.05
N VAL A 168 -22.48 -14.79 -1.26
CA VAL A 168 -22.42 -16.14 -1.81
C VAL A 168 -21.68 -16.14 -3.15
N ALA A 169 -21.30 -17.31 -3.66
CA ALA A 169 -20.52 -17.41 -4.91
C ALA A 169 -21.20 -16.71 -6.10
N ALA A 170 -22.54 -16.73 -6.18
CA ALA A 170 -23.30 -16.08 -7.26
C ALA A 170 -23.19 -14.55 -7.25
N ASP A 171 -22.78 -13.92 -6.15
CA ASP A 171 -22.53 -12.47 -6.10
C ASP A 171 -21.29 -12.05 -6.89
N PHE A 172 -20.46 -13.04 -7.23
CA PHE A 172 -19.29 -12.90 -8.07
C PHE A 172 -19.56 -13.38 -9.51
N ASP A 173 -20.82 -13.60 -9.90
CA ASP A 173 -21.12 -13.96 -11.29
C ASP A 173 -20.98 -12.75 -12.23
N ILE A 174 -20.35 -12.98 -13.39
CA ILE A 174 -20.27 -12.01 -14.48
C ILE A 174 -21.10 -12.57 -15.65
N PRO A 175 -22.34 -12.08 -15.87
CA PRO A 175 -23.19 -12.56 -16.95
C PRO A 175 -22.58 -12.27 -18.32
N ALA A 176 -22.62 -13.26 -19.22
CA ALA A 176 -22.23 -13.08 -20.60
C ALA A 176 -23.42 -12.61 -21.47
N PRO A 177 -23.17 -11.96 -22.63
CA PRO A 177 -24.20 -11.72 -23.63
C PRO A 177 -24.87 -13.03 -24.06
N ALA A 178 -26.18 -12.97 -24.31
CA ALA A 178 -26.96 -14.16 -24.66
C ALA A 178 -26.39 -14.89 -25.90
N GLY A 179 -26.14 -16.19 -25.76
CA GLY A 179 -25.62 -17.04 -26.84
C GLY A 179 -24.12 -16.94 -27.09
N ALA A 180 -23.38 -16.09 -26.35
CA ALA A 180 -21.94 -16.03 -26.46
C ALA A 180 -21.27 -17.29 -25.90
N THR A 181 -20.31 -17.85 -26.64
CA THR A 181 -19.41 -18.90 -26.14
C THR A 181 -18.06 -18.34 -25.70
N ARG A 182 -17.74 -17.12 -26.16
CA ARG A 182 -16.57 -16.33 -25.80
C ARG A 182 -16.91 -14.85 -25.80
N VAL A 183 -16.19 -14.09 -24.99
CA VAL A 183 -16.28 -12.62 -24.93
C VAL A 183 -14.88 -12.02 -24.89
N ARG A 184 -14.76 -10.79 -25.39
CA ARG A 184 -13.56 -9.96 -25.18
C ARG A 184 -13.83 -9.07 -23.96
N ALA A 185 -12.99 -9.16 -22.94
CA ALA A 185 -13.14 -8.42 -21.69
C ALA A 185 -11.92 -7.53 -21.43
N ARG A 186 -12.14 -6.38 -20.79
CA ARG A 186 -11.05 -5.57 -20.23
C ARG A 186 -10.53 -6.22 -18.95
N VAL A 187 -9.21 -6.22 -18.79
CA VAL A 187 -8.50 -6.85 -17.67
C VAL A 187 -7.52 -5.84 -17.09
N ILE A 188 -7.55 -5.65 -15.77
CA ILE A 188 -6.55 -4.83 -15.08
C ILE A 188 -5.22 -5.59 -15.10
N GLY A 189 -4.18 -5.03 -15.71
CA GLY A 189 -2.85 -5.65 -15.74
C GLY A 189 -1.95 -5.10 -14.64
N VAL A 190 -1.58 -5.93 -13.67
CA VAL A 190 -0.61 -5.58 -12.63
C VAL A 190 0.78 -5.45 -13.26
N VAL A 191 1.54 -4.46 -12.80
CA VAL A 191 2.96 -4.30 -13.13
C VAL A 191 3.75 -4.45 -11.84
N GLU A 192 4.62 -5.45 -11.79
CA GLU A 192 5.42 -5.73 -10.60
C GLU A 192 6.26 -4.50 -10.18
N ASN A 193 6.27 -4.22 -8.88
CA ASN A 193 7.01 -3.11 -8.24
C ASN A 193 6.68 -1.71 -8.79
N GLN A 194 5.48 -1.50 -9.34
CA GLN A 194 5.03 -0.20 -9.83
C GLN A 194 3.60 0.08 -9.38
N ALA A 195 3.28 1.34 -9.09
CA ALA A 195 1.90 1.71 -8.78
C ALA A 195 0.97 1.64 -10.01
N PRO A 196 1.36 2.08 -11.22
CA PRO A 196 0.50 2.04 -12.41
C PRO A 196 0.11 0.62 -12.87
N THR A 197 -1.08 0.52 -13.46
CA THR A 197 -1.59 -0.70 -14.13
C THR A 197 -1.60 -0.53 -15.64
N ARG A 198 -1.72 -1.65 -16.36
CA ARG A 198 -2.03 -1.68 -17.79
C ARG A 198 -3.53 -1.89 -18.01
N ALA A 199 -4.07 -1.31 -19.07
CA ALA A 199 -5.38 -1.65 -19.60
C ALA A 199 -5.22 -2.82 -20.59
N LEU A 200 -5.39 -4.05 -20.11
CA LEU A 200 -5.28 -5.25 -20.93
C LEU A 200 -6.65 -5.66 -21.46
N GLU A 201 -6.65 -6.57 -22.41
CA GLU A 201 -7.85 -7.22 -22.91
C GLU A 201 -7.59 -8.72 -23.08
N ALA A 202 -8.60 -9.54 -22.82
CA ALA A 202 -8.51 -10.99 -22.96
C ALA A 202 -9.78 -11.55 -23.62
N GLU A 203 -9.60 -12.58 -24.45
CA GLU A 203 -10.70 -13.43 -24.91
C GLU A 203 -10.93 -14.53 -23.86
N LEU A 204 -12.11 -14.48 -23.23
CA LEU A 204 -12.51 -15.35 -22.12
C LEU A 204 -13.66 -16.26 -22.53
N ALA A 205 -13.66 -17.48 -21.99
CA ALA A 205 -14.70 -18.47 -22.24
C ALA A 205 -15.99 -18.12 -21.49
N VAL A 206 -17.12 -18.49 -22.08
CA VAL A 206 -18.42 -18.45 -21.42
C VAL A 206 -18.84 -19.87 -21.09
N VAL A 207 -19.15 -20.12 -19.82
CA VAL A 207 -19.61 -21.41 -19.30
C VAL A 207 -20.92 -21.17 -18.56
N ASP A 208 -21.98 -21.88 -18.94
CA ASP A 208 -23.33 -21.74 -18.35
C ASP A 208 -23.85 -20.29 -18.32
N GLY A 209 -23.54 -19.51 -19.36
CA GLY A 209 -23.96 -18.11 -19.48
C GLY A 209 -23.13 -17.12 -18.64
N LEU A 210 -22.05 -17.58 -18.00
CA LEU A 210 -21.15 -16.76 -17.19
C LEU A 210 -19.77 -16.67 -17.82
N VAL A 211 -19.15 -15.49 -17.75
CA VAL A 211 -17.76 -15.29 -18.19
C VAL A 211 -16.81 -15.88 -17.14
N ALA A 212 -15.98 -16.82 -17.56
CA ALA A 212 -15.02 -17.48 -16.69
C ALA A 212 -13.66 -16.75 -16.68
N ALA A 213 -13.04 -16.69 -15.50
CA ALA A 213 -11.61 -16.39 -15.37
C ALA A 213 -10.78 -17.46 -16.11
N ASP A 214 -9.54 -17.13 -16.51
CA ASP A 214 -8.67 -18.01 -17.29
C ASP A 214 -7.30 -18.11 -16.61
N VAL A 215 -7.21 -19.04 -15.65
CA VAL A 215 -5.99 -19.30 -14.86
C VAL A 215 -4.79 -19.63 -15.75
N ALA A 216 -5.00 -20.34 -16.86
CA ALA A 216 -3.93 -20.68 -17.79
C ALA A 216 -3.33 -19.45 -18.49
N LYS A 217 -4.08 -18.34 -18.57
CA LYS A 217 -3.60 -17.05 -19.07
C LYS A 217 -3.35 -16.03 -17.96
N ASP A 218 -3.26 -16.47 -16.71
CA ASP A 218 -3.12 -15.60 -15.53
C ASP A 218 -4.19 -14.50 -15.51
N VAL A 219 -5.45 -14.89 -15.71
CA VAL A 219 -6.61 -14.01 -15.50
C VAL A 219 -7.39 -14.54 -14.31
N ALA A 220 -7.35 -13.79 -13.23
CA ALA A 220 -8.17 -13.98 -12.03
C ALA A 220 -9.38 -13.03 -12.04
N GLN A 221 -10.36 -13.33 -11.20
CA GLN A 221 -11.46 -12.42 -10.96
C GLN A 221 -11.08 -11.40 -9.87
N ILE A 222 -11.53 -10.16 -10.04
CA ILE A 222 -11.46 -9.11 -9.03
C ILE A 222 -12.89 -8.63 -8.74
N ALA A 223 -13.15 -8.33 -7.48
CA ALA A 223 -14.40 -7.74 -7.03
C ALA A 223 -14.15 -6.63 -6.02
N LEU A 224 -15.04 -5.64 -6.04
CA LEU A 224 -15.06 -4.56 -5.05
C LEU A 224 -16.43 -4.56 -4.37
N VAL A 225 -16.38 -4.75 -3.05
CA VAL A 225 -17.53 -4.93 -2.18
C VAL A 225 -17.73 -3.68 -1.34
N GLU A 226 -18.92 -3.10 -1.42
CA GLU A 226 -19.30 -1.93 -0.64
C GLU A 226 -19.39 -2.30 0.85
N ARG A 227 -18.71 -1.52 1.70
CA ARG A 227 -18.62 -1.82 3.14
C ARG A 227 -18.94 -0.64 4.06
N HIS A 228 -19.23 0.55 3.54
CA HIS A 228 -19.42 1.76 4.35
C HIS A 228 -20.89 2.02 4.64
N ARG A 229 -21.76 1.79 3.66
CA ARG A 229 -23.17 2.21 3.65
C ARG A 229 -24.15 1.05 3.72
N ARG A 230 -23.68 -0.20 3.76
CA ARG A 230 -24.52 -1.42 3.79
C ARG A 230 -25.40 -1.56 2.55
N THR A 231 -24.93 -1.13 1.38
CA THR A 231 -25.75 -1.25 0.15
C THR A 231 -25.86 -2.71 -0.32
N GLY A 232 -24.86 -3.54 0.03
CA GLY A 232 -24.74 -4.91 -0.47
C GLY A 232 -24.27 -4.99 -1.92
N SER A 233 -23.76 -3.88 -2.47
CA SER A 233 -23.26 -3.80 -3.84
C SER A 233 -21.92 -4.53 -3.98
N VAL A 234 -21.77 -5.24 -5.10
CA VAL A 234 -20.54 -5.88 -5.53
C VAL A 234 -20.30 -5.51 -7.00
N VAL A 235 -19.13 -4.98 -7.30
CA VAL A 235 -18.67 -4.75 -8.67
C VAL A 235 -17.68 -5.85 -9.01
N ASN A 236 -17.86 -6.52 -10.14
CA ASN A 236 -17.00 -7.61 -10.60
C ASN A 236 -16.20 -7.21 -11.84
N GLY A 237 -15.00 -7.77 -11.99
CA GLY A 237 -14.13 -7.57 -13.14
C GLY A 237 -13.01 -8.60 -13.20
N PHE A 238 -12.00 -8.34 -14.03
CA PHE A 238 -10.86 -9.24 -14.22
C PHE A 238 -9.54 -8.53 -13.97
N VAL A 239 -8.57 -9.28 -13.43
CA VAL A 239 -7.20 -8.83 -13.17
C VAL A 239 -6.21 -9.90 -13.63
N SER A 240 -5.04 -9.47 -14.08
CA SER A 240 -3.93 -10.33 -14.51
C SER A 240 -2.62 -9.87 -13.88
N GLY A 241 -1.71 -10.81 -13.63
CA GLY A 241 -0.36 -10.58 -13.14
C GLY A 241 -0.05 -11.21 -11.79
N PHE A 242 -1.04 -11.77 -11.07
CA PHE A 242 -0.81 -12.38 -9.77
C PHE A 242 -0.24 -13.80 -9.86
N GLY A 243 -0.52 -14.54 -10.93
CA GLY A 243 -0.04 -15.90 -11.13
C GLY A 243 -0.72 -16.95 -10.25
N TYR A 244 -1.92 -16.67 -9.73
CA TYR A 244 -2.66 -17.64 -8.92
C TYR A 244 -2.99 -18.88 -9.75
N ASP A 245 -2.59 -20.06 -9.28
CA ASP A 245 -2.71 -21.33 -10.00
C ASP A 245 -3.55 -22.39 -9.27
N ALA A 246 -4.09 -22.05 -8.10
CA ALA A 246 -4.96 -22.88 -7.30
C ALA A 246 -6.33 -22.19 -7.05
N PRO A 247 -7.39 -22.93 -6.68
CA PRO A 247 -8.63 -22.35 -6.16
C PRO A 247 -8.35 -21.55 -4.89
N CYS A 248 -8.46 -20.22 -5.00
CA CYS A 248 -8.14 -19.33 -3.88
C CYS A 248 -8.83 -17.98 -3.99
N ALA A 249 -8.78 -17.22 -2.90
CA ALA A 249 -9.10 -15.80 -2.87
C ALA A 249 -8.28 -15.05 -1.82
N VAL A 250 -7.99 -13.79 -2.11
CA VAL A 250 -7.43 -12.81 -1.18
C VAL A 250 -8.44 -11.68 -1.05
N ALA A 251 -8.87 -11.38 0.17
CA ALA A 251 -9.70 -10.19 0.44
C ALA A 251 -8.91 -9.21 1.31
N SER A 252 -9.10 -7.91 1.08
CA SER A 252 -8.52 -6.82 1.87
C SER A 252 -9.54 -5.70 2.06
N THR A 253 -9.63 -5.14 3.26
CA THR A 253 -10.35 -3.87 3.50
C THR A 253 -9.46 -2.64 3.35
N VAL A 254 -8.15 -2.84 3.17
CA VAL A 254 -7.22 -1.81 2.71
C VAL A 254 -7.22 -1.85 1.18
N ALA A 255 -7.95 -0.92 0.57
CA ALA A 255 -8.01 -0.70 -0.86
C ALA A 255 -7.91 0.80 -1.15
N HIS A 256 -6.71 1.30 -1.43
CA HIS A 256 -6.44 2.72 -1.65
C HIS A 256 -7.41 3.31 -2.69
N ASP A 257 -8.09 4.44 -2.48
CA ASP A 257 -8.20 5.24 -1.24
C ASP A 257 -9.62 5.27 -0.67
N SER A 258 -10.60 4.77 -1.42
CA SER A 258 -11.98 4.66 -0.91
C SER A 258 -12.10 3.59 0.19
N HIS A 259 -11.11 2.69 0.25
CA HIS A 259 -11.04 1.57 1.18
C HIS A 259 -12.36 0.82 1.27
N HIS A 260 -12.94 0.50 0.11
CA HIS A 260 -13.90 -0.59 0.02
C HIS A 260 -13.20 -1.94 0.26
N MET A 261 -13.94 -3.04 0.29
CA MET A 261 -13.31 -4.35 0.37
C MET A 261 -12.99 -4.85 -1.03
N ILE A 262 -11.73 -5.12 -1.31
CA ILE A 262 -11.28 -5.68 -2.58
C ILE A 262 -10.99 -7.17 -2.42
N VAL A 263 -11.52 -7.98 -3.34
CA VAL A 263 -11.39 -9.43 -3.35
C VAL A 263 -10.82 -9.86 -4.71
N VAL A 264 -9.72 -10.61 -4.72
CA VAL A 264 -9.14 -11.18 -5.95
C VAL A 264 -9.05 -12.69 -5.77
N GLY A 265 -9.50 -13.46 -6.75
CA GLY A 265 -9.46 -14.91 -6.64
C GLY A 265 -9.76 -15.65 -7.94
N THR A 266 -9.52 -16.95 -7.89
CA THR A 266 -9.80 -17.93 -8.96
C THR A 266 -11.05 -18.76 -8.63
N SER A 267 -11.55 -18.67 -7.40
CA SER A 267 -12.65 -19.46 -6.85
C SER A 267 -13.70 -18.55 -6.23
N LYS A 268 -14.88 -18.46 -6.87
CA LYS A 268 -16.00 -17.61 -6.39
C LYS A 268 -16.49 -18.00 -5.00
N SER A 269 -16.40 -19.28 -4.61
CA SER A 269 -16.72 -19.71 -3.25
C SER A 269 -15.72 -19.19 -2.23
N ASP A 270 -14.42 -19.23 -2.55
CA ASP A 270 -13.38 -18.69 -1.66
C ASP A 270 -13.46 -17.17 -1.57
N MET A 271 -13.82 -16.49 -2.67
CA MET A 271 -14.07 -15.04 -2.66
C MET A 271 -15.20 -14.68 -1.70
N ALA A 272 -16.30 -15.44 -1.69
CA ALA A 272 -17.40 -15.23 -0.76
C ALA A 272 -16.99 -15.50 0.69
N LEU A 273 -16.23 -16.58 0.94
CA LEU A 273 -15.72 -16.91 2.27
C LEU A 273 -14.80 -15.80 2.80
N ALA A 274 -13.84 -15.36 1.99
CA ALA A 274 -12.91 -14.29 2.32
C ALA A 274 -13.63 -12.96 2.63
N ALA A 275 -14.59 -12.57 1.79
CA ALA A 275 -15.33 -11.32 1.99
C ALA A 275 -16.15 -11.32 3.29
N ASN A 276 -16.89 -12.41 3.53
CA ASN A 276 -17.70 -12.54 4.75
C ASN A 276 -16.81 -12.56 6.00
N ARG A 277 -15.67 -13.25 5.92
CA ARG A 277 -14.71 -13.35 7.02
C ARG A 277 -14.20 -11.98 7.46
N LEU A 278 -13.85 -11.10 6.51
CA LEU A 278 -13.47 -9.72 6.85
C LEU A 278 -14.62 -8.91 7.43
N GLY A 279 -15.86 -9.18 7.03
CA GLY A 279 -17.05 -8.65 7.67
C GLY A 279 -17.19 -9.07 9.14
N GLU A 280 -16.87 -10.32 9.46
CA GLU A 280 -16.94 -10.87 10.82
C GLU A 280 -15.85 -10.33 11.75
N VAL A 281 -14.62 -10.17 11.27
CA VAL A 281 -13.48 -9.78 12.11
C VAL A 281 -13.28 -8.26 12.23
N GLY A 282 -14.11 -7.46 11.55
CA GLY A 282 -14.02 -6.00 11.56
C GLY A 282 -13.00 -5.42 10.57
N GLY A 283 -12.57 -6.21 9.59
CA GLY A 283 -11.61 -5.81 8.57
C GLY A 283 -10.21 -6.38 8.78
N GLY A 284 -9.37 -6.22 7.75
CA GLY A 284 -8.10 -6.92 7.65
C GLY A 284 -7.78 -7.39 6.25
N VAL A 285 -6.95 -8.42 6.21
CA VAL A 285 -6.60 -9.18 5.01
C VAL A 285 -6.74 -10.66 5.32
N THR A 286 -7.39 -11.43 4.46
CA THR A 286 -7.53 -12.88 4.63
C THR A 286 -7.23 -13.59 3.31
N VAL A 287 -6.55 -14.72 3.40
CA VAL A 287 -6.23 -15.57 2.25
C VAL A 287 -6.92 -16.91 2.44
N TRP A 288 -7.68 -17.32 1.43
CA TRP A 288 -8.39 -18.58 1.37
C TRP A 288 -7.87 -19.43 0.23
N LYS A 289 -7.76 -20.73 0.47
CA LYS A 289 -7.36 -21.71 -0.53
C LYS A 289 -8.13 -23.00 -0.30
N ASP A 290 -8.70 -23.55 -1.37
CA ASP A 290 -9.45 -24.81 -1.33
C ASP A 290 -10.53 -24.85 -0.22
N GLY A 291 -11.24 -23.73 0.01
CA GLY A 291 -12.28 -23.61 1.02
C GLY A 291 -11.80 -23.43 2.47
N ALA A 292 -10.50 -23.21 2.71
CA ALA A 292 -9.95 -22.98 4.05
C ALA A 292 -9.26 -21.61 4.19
N GLU A 293 -9.42 -20.95 5.34
CA GLU A 293 -8.64 -19.76 5.72
C GLU A 293 -7.21 -20.18 6.06
N ILE A 294 -6.24 -19.74 5.26
CA ILE A 294 -4.82 -20.09 5.43
C ILE A 294 -3.96 -18.94 5.97
N ALA A 295 -4.47 -17.70 5.97
CA ALA A 295 -3.87 -16.56 6.65
C ALA A 295 -4.90 -15.48 6.99
N LEU A 296 -4.65 -14.73 8.06
CA LEU A 296 -5.46 -13.60 8.51
C LEU A 296 -4.60 -12.52 9.17
N VAL A 297 -4.67 -11.29 8.66
CA VAL A 297 -4.19 -10.08 9.32
C VAL A 297 -5.40 -9.31 9.80
N ARG A 298 -5.64 -9.26 11.11
CA ARG A 298 -6.80 -8.53 11.67
C ARG A 298 -6.48 -7.05 11.76
N LEU A 299 -7.36 -6.20 11.19
CA LEU A 299 -7.23 -4.75 11.23
C LEU A 299 -8.53 -4.12 11.74
N PRO A 300 -8.95 -4.37 12.99
CA PRO A 300 -10.27 -3.98 13.49
C PRO A 300 -10.47 -2.45 13.57
N ILE A 301 -9.41 -1.65 13.53
CA ILE A 301 -9.54 -0.18 13.60
C ILE A 301 -9.67 0.35 12.17
N ALA A 302 -10.85 0.85 11.85
CA ALA A 302 -11.31 1.30 10.55
C ALA A 302 -11.26 0.24 9.43
N GLY A 303 -10.92 -1.02 9.73
CA GLY A 303 -10.54 -2.01 8.73
C GLY A 303 -9.17 -1.73 8.11
N LEU A 304 -8.32 -0.93 8.76
CA LEU A 304 -7.05 -0.42 8.23
C LEU A 304 -5.87 -0.62 9.20
N MET A 305 -6.11 -0.55 10.50
CA MET A 305 -5.08 -0.65 11.54
C MET A 305 -5.43 -1.72 12.58
N SER A 306 -4.39 -2.22 13.25
CA SER A 306 -4.51 -3.14 14.38
C SER A 306 -4.21 -2.43 15.69
N ASP A 307 -4.82 -2.92 16.76
CA ASP A 307 -4.51 -2.60 18.16
C ASP A 307 -3.66 -3.69 18.83
N ALA A 308 -3.18 -4.68 18.07
CA ALA A 308 -2.21 -5.68 18.53
C ALA A 308 -0.76 -5.15 18.44
N PRO A 309 0.20 -5.74 19.19
CA PRO A 309 1.61 -5.42 19.08
C PRO A 309 2.13 -5.49 17.64
N ALA A 310 3.02 -4.57 17.27
CA ALA A 310 3.51 -4.44 15.90
C ALA A 310 4.15 -5.73 15.38
N GLU A 311 4.86 -6.46 16.24
CA GLU A 311 5.51 -7.75 15.96
C GLU A 311 4.50 -8.84 15.60
N GLU A 312 3.35 -8.88 16.29
CA GLU A 312 2.27 -9.83 15.98
C GLU A 312 1.66 -9.51 14.61
N VAL A 313 1.44 -8.23 14.32
CA VAL A 313 0.92 -7.77 13.02
C VAL A 313 1.94 -8.02 11.91
N ALA A 314 3.23 -7.86 12.18
CA ALA A 314 4.31 -8.17 11.25
C ALA A 314 4.35 -9.66 10.91
N ALA A 315 4.32 -10.54 11.92
CA ALA A 315 4.28 -11.99 11.73
C ALA A 315 3.02 -12.43 10.96
N ALA A 316 1.87 -11.83 11.24
CA ALA A 316 0.64 -12.10 10.49
C ALA A 316 0.76 -11.65 9.01
N ALA A 317 1.38 -10.49 8.75
CA ALA A 317 1.61 -9.99 7.39
C ALA A 317 2.60 -10.88 6.61
N GLU A 318 3.65 -11.39 7.25
CA GLU A 318 4.55 -12.39 6.67
C GLU A 318 3.80 -13.69 6.32
N GLY A 319 2.94 -14.17 7.24
CA GLY A 319 2.08 -15.31 7.00
C GLY A 319 1.12 -15.11 5.82
N MET A 320 0.58 -13.90 5.65
CA MET A 320 -0.24 -13.53 4.49
C MET A 320 0.56 -13.60 3.18
N VAL A 321 1.79 -13.08 3.14
CA VAL A 321 2.64 -13.16 1.93
C VAL A 321 2.94 -14.62 1.58
N ALA A 322 3.29 -15.44 2.57
CA ALA A 322 3.49 -16.88 2.38
C ALA A 322 2.22 -17.59 1.88
N ALA A 323 1.04 -17.20 2.37
CA ALA A 323 -0.22 -17.74 1.92
C ALA A 323 -0.57 -17.34 0.48
N MET A 324 -0.31 -16.10 0.06
CA MET A 324 -0.45 -15.69 -1.34
C MET A 324 0.47 -16.52 -2.26
N ALA A 325 1.71 -16.80 -1.82
CA ALA A 325 2.63 -17.68 -2.55
C ALA A 325 2.13 -19.13 -2.61
N ALA A 326 1.49 -19.64 -1.54
CA ALA A 326 0.87 -20.97 -1.53
C ALA A 326 -0.31 -21.10 -2.51
N CYS A 327 -0.86 -19.99 -2.99
CA CYS A 327 -1.86 -19.89 -4.05
C CYS A 327 -1.25 -19.75 -5.45
N GLY A 328 0.08 -19.73 -5.59
CA GLY A 328 0.81 -19.63 -6.85
C GLY A 328 1.48 -18.27 -7.10
N CYS A 329 1.22 -17.25 -6.26
CA CYS A 329 1.72 -15.91 -6.51
C CYS A 329 3.23 -15.80 -6.40
N ARG A 330 3.85 -15.13 -7.38
CA ARG A 330 5.31 -14.92 -7.45
C ARG A 330 5.73 -13.45 -7.45
N LEU A 331 4.76 -12.53 -7.35
CA LEU A 331 5.05 -11.11 -7.33
C LEU A 331 5.77 -10.72 -6.04
N ASN A 332 6.81 -9.91 -6.18
CA ASN A 332 7.34 -9.15 -5.07
C ASN A 332 6.28 -8.16 -4.57
N ASN A 333 6.08 -8.09 -3.24
CA ASN A 333 5.10 -7.20 -2.61
C ASN A 333 3.68 -7.32 -3.19
N ALA A 334 3.23 -8.55 -3.49
CA ALA A 334 1.93 -8.83 -4.10
C ALA A 334 0.75 -8.15 -3.38
N TYR A 335 0.79 -8.06 -2.05
CA TYR A 335 -0.27 -7.40 -1.28
C TYR A 335 -0.34 -5.89 -1.54
N MET A 336 0.79 -5.20 -1.67
CA MET A 336 0.77 -3.77 -1.99
C MET A 336 0.11 -3.53 -3.35
N GLN A 337 0.43 -4.36 -4.35
CA GLN A 337 -0.23 -4.32 -5.65
C GLN A 337 -1.74 -4.55 -5.53
N HIS A 338 -2.15 -5.56 -4.74
CA HIS A 338 -3.57 -5.83 -4.44
C HIS A 338 -4.28 -4.63 -3.86
N SER A 339 -3.67 -3.93 -2.90
CA SER A 339 -4.25 -2.78 -2.22
C SER A 339 -4.47 -1.56 -3.13
N LEU A 340 -3.72 -1.45 -4.23
CA LEU A 340 -3.77 -0.30 -5.14
C LEU A 340 -4.77 -0.46 -6.29
N LEU A 341 -5.32 -1.65 -6.52
CA LEU A 341 -6.19 -1.92 -7.68
C LEU A 341 -7.48 -1.09 -7.70
N ALA A 342 -7.87 -0.53 -6.55
CA ALA A 342 -9.01 0.37 -6.40
C ALA A 342 -8.67 1.88 -6.49
N LEU A 343 -7.40 2.23 -6.70
CA LEU A 343 -6.93 3.61 -6.66
C LEU A 343 -7.17 4.32 -7.99
N VAL A 344 -8.39 4.85 -8.16
CA VAL A 344 -8.92 5.45 -9.41
C VAL A 344 -8.28 6.77 -9.84
N VAL A 345 -7.11 7.10 -9.30
CA VAL A 345 -6.32 8.30 -9.67
C VAL A 345 -4.98 7.93 -10.32
N ILE A 346 -4.57 6.66 -10.28
CA ILE A 346 -3.33 6.19 -10.94
C ILE A 346 -3.68 5.36 -12.19
N PRO A 347 -3.14 5.73 -13.38
CA PRO A 347 -3.41 5.02 -14.63
C PRO A 347 -2.99 3.55 -14.61
N ALA A 348 -3.48 2.71 -15.54
CA ALA A 348 -4.43 3.05 -16.61
C ALA A 348 -5.87 2.61 -16.33
N LEU A 349 -6.06 1.44 -15.68
CA LEU A 349 -7.37 0.80 -15.50
C LEU A 349 -7.53 0.31 -14.06
N ARG A 350 -8.64 0.65 -13.40
CA ARG A 350 -8.90 0.37 -11.99
C ARG A 350 -10.34 -0.07 -11.76
N ILE A 351 -10.61 -0.75 -10.65
CA ILE A 351 -11.97 -1.07 -10.20
C ILE A 351 -12.44 -0.04 -9.16
N SER A 352 -13.73 0.28 -9.11
CA SER A 352 -14.35 1.10 -8.08
C SER A 352 -15.73 0.57 -7.72
N ASP A 353 -16.39 1.20 -6.74
CA ASP A 353 -17.78 0.93 -6.38
C ASP A 353 -18.77 1.34 -7.48
N LEU A 354 -18.28 2.06 -8.50
CA LEU A 354 -19.06 2.53 -9.65
C LEU A 354 -18.80 1.72 -10.93
N GLY A 355 -17.90 0.73 -10.90
CA GLY A 355 -17.53 -0.06 -12.09
C GLY A 355 -16.04 -0.06 -12.38
N LEU A 356 -15.69 -0.34 -13.64
CA LEU A 356 -14.32 -0.26 -14.12
C LEU A 356 -14.04 1.17 -14.59
N ILE A 357 -12.89 1.73 -14.22
CA ILE A 357 -12.52 3.12 -14.49
C ILE A 357 -11.29 3.16 -15.39
N ASP A 358 -11.41 3.80 -16.55
CA ASP A 358 -10.29 4.23 -17.38
C ASP A 358 -9.78 5.56 -16.82
N VAL A 359 -8.70 5.48 -16.03
CA VAL A 359 -8.15 6.63 -15.32
C VAL A 359 -7.46 7.59 -16.29
N THR A 360 -6.94 7.10 -17.42
CA THR A 360 -6.35 7.96 -18.46
C THR A 360 -7.40 8.88 -19.09
N ARG A 361 -8.63 8.39 -19.27
CA ARG A 361 -9.78 9.19 -19.74
C ARG A 361 -10.57 9.84 -18.61
N PHE A 362 -10.28 9.46 -17.36
CA PHE A 362 -11.00 9.87 -16.16
C PHE A 362 -12.50 9.59 -16.26
N ALA A 363 -12.88 8.39 -16.72
CA ALA A 363 -14.26 8.00 -16.97
C ALA A 363 -14.53 6.51 -16.71
N PRO A 364 -15.78 6.12 -16.36
CA PRO A 364 -16.19 4.72 -16.35
C PRO A 364 -16.02 4.08 -17.73
N THR A 365 -15.75 2.77 -17.75
CA THR A 365 -15.66 1.97 -18.95
C THR A 365 -16.33 0.60 -18.75
N GLU A 366 -16.80 0.02 -19.84
CA GLU A 366 -17.49 -1.28 -19.80
C GLU A 366 -16.50 -2.42 -19.52
N LEU A 367 -16.92 -3.43 -18.75
CA LEU A 367 -16.10 -4.63 -18.54
C LEU A 367 -15.97 -5.46 -19.82
N LEU A 368 -17.10 -5.67 -20.52
CA LEU A 368 -17.17 -6.44 -21.75
C LEU A 368 -17.12 -5.50 -22.95
N LEU A 369 -16.30 -5.86 -23.93
CA LEU A 369 -16.19 -5.13 -25.18
C LEU A 369 -17.30 -5.57 -26.15
N PRO A 370 -17.81 -4.66 -26.99
CA PRO A 370 -18.71 -5.04 -28.08
C PRO A 370 -18.07 -6.12 -28.97
N ALA A 371 -18.92 -7.02 -29.48
CA ALA A 371 -18.53 -8.08 -30.41
C ALA A 371 -17.99 -7.55 -31.74
#